data_AF-A0A945VUR3-F1
#
_entry.id   AF-A0A945VUR3-F1
#
_cell.length_a   1.000
_cell.length_b   1.000
_cell.length_c   1.000
_cell.angle_alpha   90.00
_cell.angle_beta   90.00
_cell.angle_gamma   90.00
#
_symmetry.space_group_name_H-M   'P 1'
#
loop_
_entity.id
_entity.type
_entity.pdbx_description
1 polymer ?
#
loop_
_entity_poly.entity_id
_entity_poly.type
_entity_poly.pdbx_seq_one_letter_code
_entity_poly.pdbx_strand_id
1 'polypeptide(L)'
;MSVIFDTNLIINSVVIPLLVAVIIALITSIFAIRRFRREQFWSLKVKTYDTIFDALFDIDEFFRIQLKDVAQNDITEDEMDDVIDNYNEASYYLGRVLFKGEFIVHKDGIHELTDLNIALQIKEPGFWKSLLLGNKRYNFYKEQRRLIRLSTDKIRIIAKSDLKS
;
A
#
# COMPACT_ATOMS: atom_id res chain seq x y z
N MET A 1 57.25 -9.76 48.58
CA MET A 1 56.33 -8.60 48.58
C MET A 1 56.03 -8.24 47.12
N SER A 2 55.19 -9.02 46.44
CA SER A 2 54.99 -8.89 44.97
C SER A 2 53.74 -9.59 44.43
N VAL A 3 52.56 -9.36 45.02
CA VAL A 3 51.28 -9.88 44.47
C VAL A 3 50.36 -8.73 44.00
N ILE A 4 50.70 -7.48 44.32
CA ILE A 4 49.85 -6.31 44.04
C ILE A 4 50.06 -5.76 42.60
N PHE A 5 51.17 -6.14 41.92
CA PHE A 5 51.44 -5.68 40.56
C PHE A 5 50.69 -6.47 39.46
N ASP A 6 50.36 -7.74 39.67
CA ASP A 6 49.70 -8.58 38.65
C ASP A 6 48.19 -8.34 38.54
N THR A 7 47.51 -8.01 39.65
CA THR A 7 46.05 -7.80 39.65
C THR A 7 45.65 -6.54 38.88
N ASN A 8 46.39 -5.45 39.06
CA ASN A 8 46.17 -4.21 38.30
C ASN A 8 46.44 -4.40 36.80
N LEU A 9 47.43 -5.23 36.46
CA LEU A 9 47.77 -5.53 35.07
C LEU A 9 46.67 -6.34 34.40
N ILE A 10 46.16 -7.40 35.05
CA ILE A 10 45.04 -8.22 34.57
C ILE A 10 43.74 -7.41 34.43
N ILE A 11 43.43 -6.55 35.41
CA ILE A 11 42.23 -5.70 35.36
C ILE A 11 42.30 -4.76 34.15
N ASN A 12 43.43 -4.08 33.95
CA ASN A 12 43.58 -3.10 32.89
C ASN A 12 43.74 -3.72 31.50
N SER A 13 44.38 -4.87 31.38
CA SER A 13 44.68 -5.49 30.07
C SER A 13 43.64 -6.50 29.60
N VAL A 14 42.81 -7.04 30.49
CA VAL A 14 41.82 -8.08 30.14
C VAL A 14 40.41 -7.66 30.51
N VAL A 15 40.18 -7.27 31.76
CA VAL A 15 38.81 -7.01 32.24
C VAL A 15 38.21 -5.77 31.59
N ILE A 16 38.95 -4.65 31.55
CA ILE A 16 38.47 -3.42 30.93
C ILE A 16 38.18 -3.62 29.43
N PRO A 17 39.10 -4.16 28.60
CA PRO A 17 38.81 -4.43 27.19
C PRO A 17 37.65 -5.38 26.97
N LEU A 18 37.50 -6.42 27.81
CA LEU A 18 36.37 -7.35 27.73
C LEU A 18 35.04 -6.63 28.01
N LEU A 19 34.97 -5.80 29.06
CA LEU A 19 33.78 -5.00 29.37
C LEU A 19 33.45 -4.03 28.23
N VAL A 20 34.46 -3.36 27.69
CA VAL A 20 34.30 -2.47 26.53
C VAL A 20 33.79 -3.23 25.31
N ALA A 21 34.34 -4.41 25.01
CA ALA A 21 33.88 -5.24 23.90
C ALA A 21 32.43 -5.69 24.08
N VAL A 22 32.03 -6.08 25.29
CA VAL A 22 30.64 -6.44 25.61
C VAL A 22 29.71 -5.24 25.42
N ILE A 23 30.08 -4.06 25.93
CA ILE A 23 29.28 -2.84 25.77
C ILE A 23 29.14 -2.47 24.28
N ILE A 24 30.22 -2.52 23.52
CA ILE A 24 30.21 -2.24 22.07
C ILE A 24 29.32 -3.25 21.34
N ALA A 25 29.41 -4.54 21.67
CA ALA A 25 28.58 -5.58 21.06
C ALA A 25 27.08 -5.35 21.34
N LEU A 26 26.72 -4.98 22.57
CA LEU A 26 25.34 -4.66 22.94
C LEU A 26 24.82 -3.44 22.18
N ILE A 27 25.60 -2.35 22.12
CA ILE A 27 25.25 -1.15 21.38
C ILE A 27 25.05 -1.47 19.89
N THR A 28 26.00 -2.19 19.30
CA THR A 28 25.95 -2.61 17.90
C THR A 28 24.71 -3.44 17.61
N SER A 29 24.39 -4.41 18.48
CA SER A 29 23.19 -5.23 18.37
C SER A 29 21.91 -4.40 18.41
N ILE A 30 21.81 -3.45 19.34
CA ILE A 30 20.64 -2.56 19.44
C ILE A 30 20.47 -1.72 18.16
N PHE A 31 21.55 -1.14 17.65
CA PHE A 31 21.50 -0.39 16.39
C PHE A 31 21.15 -1.27 15.19
N ALA A 32 21.70 -2.47 15.12
CA ALA A 32 21.38 -3.44 14.06
C ALA A 32 19.89 -3.82 14.09
N ILE A 33 19.34 -4.13 15.26
CA ILE A 33 17.91 -4.46 15.41
C ILE A 33 17.02 -3.27 15.02
N ARG A 34 17.36 -2.06 15.46
CA ARG A 34 16.61 -0.85 15.11
C ARG A 34 16.62 -0.60 13.61
N ARG A 35 17.78 -0.73 12.98
CA ARG A 35 17.93 -0.59 11.53
C ARG A 35 17.11 -1.66 10.79
N PHE A 36 17.23 -2.91 11.18
CA PHE A 36 16.48 -4.02 10.58
C PHE A 36 14.97 -3.79 10.67
N ARG A 37 14.45 -3.37 11.84
CA ARG A 37 13.03 -3.05 12.00
C ARG A 37 12.58 -1.92 11.08
N ARG A 38 13.41 -0.87 10.93
CA ARG A 38 13.11 0.24 10.01
C ARG A 38 13.07 -0.23 8.55
N GLU A 39 14.04 -1.06 8.13
CA GLU A 39 14.09 -1.62 6.77
C GLU A 39 12.90 -2.55 6.51
N GLN A 40 12.52 -3.40 7.47
CA GLN A 40 11.33 -4.25 7.36
C GLN A 40 10.04 -3.43 7.27
N PHE A 41 9.89 -2.38 8.09
CA PHE A 41 8.72 -1.52 8.04
C PHE A 41 8.65 -0.73 6.72
N TRP A 42 9.78 -0.23 6.23
CA TRP A 42 9.87 0.41 4.92
C TRP A 42 9.50 -0.56 3.79
N SER A 43 10.01 -1.80 3.82
CA SER A 43 9.65 -2.82 2.84
C SER A 43 8.15 -3.15 2.88
N LEU A 44 7.55 -3.19 4.06
CA LEU A 44 6.12 -3.42 4.22
C LEU A 44 5.31 -2.29 3.59
N LYS A 45 5.69 -1.02 3.83
CA LYS A 45 5.09 0.15 3.19
C LYS A 45 5.14 0.06 1.66
N VAL A 46 6.32 -0.20 1.10
CA VAL A 46 6.50 -0.34 -0.36
C VAL A 46 5.55 -1.38 -0.91
N LYS A 47 5.51 -2.57 -0.29
CA LYS A 47 4.63 -3.65 -0.71
C LYS A 47 3.15 -3.27 -0.62
N THR A 48 2.74 -2.59 0.45
CA THR A 48 1.34 -2.15 0.59
C THR A 48 0.96 -1.11 -0.46
N TYR A 49 1.82 -0.13 -0.75
CA TYR A 49 1.56 0.83 -1.82
C TYR A 49 1.50 0.18 -3.21
N ASP A 50 2.40 -0.76 -3.50
CA ASP A 50 2.40 -1.54 -4.74
C ASP A 50 1.05 -2.24 -4.93
N THR A 51 0.60 -2.96 -3.89
CA THR A 51 -0.71 -3.62 -3.87
C THR A 51 -1.89 -2.65 -4.03
N ILE A 52 -1.81 -1.44 -3.47
CA ILE A 52 -2.84 -0.40 -3.67
C ILE A 52 -2.86 0.05 -5.13
N PHE A 53 -1.70 0.28 -5.75
CA PHE A 53 -1.62 0.74 -7.13
C PHE A 53 -2.10 -0.33 -8.12
N ASP A 54 -1.81 -1.61 -7.87
CA ASP A 54 -2.36 -2.71 -8.66
C ASP A 54 -3.90 -2.71 -8.61
N ALA A 55 -4.48 -2.61 -7.42
CA ALA A 55 -5.94 -2.56 -7.25
C ALA A 55 -6.57 -1.35 -7.97
N LEU A 56 -5.94 -0.16 -7.87
CA LEU A 56 -6.41 1.03 -8.58
C LEU A 56 -6.28 0.91 -10.10
N PHE A 57 -5.23 0.24 -10.58
CA PHE A 57 -5.03 -0.02 -12.00
C PHE A 57 -6.12 -0.93 -12.55
N ASP A 58 -6.43 -2.02 -11.86
CA ASP A 58 -7.50 -2.95 -12.26
C ASP A 58 -8.86 -2.25 -12.35
N ILE A 59 -9.13 -1.33 -11.41
CA ILE A 59 -10.35 -0.52 -11.44
C ILE A 59 -10.34 0.50 -12.60
N ASP A 60 -9.23 1.21 -12.88
CA ASP A 60 -9.14 2.10 -14.07
C ASP A 60 -9.33 1.31 -15.37
N GLU A 61 -8.79 0.08 -15.43
CA GLU A 61 -8.88 -0.80 -16.58
C GLU A 61 -10.32 -1.16 -16.90
N PHE A 62 -11.10 -1.55 -15.89
CA PHE A 62 -12.53 -1.78 -16.04
C PHE A 62 -13.22 -0.59 -16.72
N PHE A 63 -13.05 0.62 -16.18
CA PHE A 63 -13.70 1.81 -16.74
C PHE A 63 -13.17 2.19 -18.13
N ARG A 64 -11.91 1.88 -18.43
CA ARG A 64 -11.31 2.08 -19.75
C ARG A 64 -11.95 1.15 -20.79
N ILE A 65 -12.10 -0.13 -20.47
CA ILE A 65 -12.75 -1.13 -21.33
C ILE A 65 -14.20 -0.71 -21.58
N GLN A 66 -14.93 -0.33 -20.52
CA GLN A 66 -16.31 0.15 -20.62
C GLN A 66 -16.46 1.42 -21.47
N LEU A 67 -15.52 2.37 -21.38
CA LEU A 67 -15.52 3.54 -22.26
C LEU A 67 -15.27 3.21 -23.72
N LYS A 68 -14.41 2.22 -23.98
CA LYS A 68 -14.12 1.74 -25.34
C LYS A 68 -15.34 1.03 -25.92
N ASP A 69 -16.02 0.20 -25.13
CA ASP A 69 -17.25 -0.48 -25.52
C ASP A 69 -18.36 0.50 -25.88
N VAL A 70 -18.64 1.48 -25.02
CA VAL A 70 -19.65 2.50 -25.32
C VAL A 70 -19.35 3.27 -26.60
N ALA A 71 -18.09 3.34 -27.01
CA ALA A 71 -17.68 3.98 -28.25
C ALA A 71 -17.76 3.04 -29.49
N GLN A 72 -17.78 1.72 -29.31
CA GLN A 72 -17.64 0.72 -30.38
C GLN A 72 -18.82 -0.26 -30.50
N ASN A 73 -19.68 -0.40 -29.48
CA ASN A 73 -20.81 -1.35 -29.39
C ASN A 73 -20.44 -2.83 -29.60
N ASP A 74 -19.25 -3.25 -29.14
CA ASP A 74 -18.65 -4.54 -29.55
C ASP A 74 -18.46 -5.56 -28.42
N ILE A 75 -18.87 -5.29 -27.16
CA ILE A 75 -18.74 -6.27 -26.07
C ILE A 75 -19.95 -7.22 -25.99
N THR A 76 -19.66 -8.51 -25.89
CA THR A 76 -20.66 -9.57 -25.67
C THR A 76 -21.16 -9.60 -24.22
N GLU A 77 -22.33 -10.19 -23.98
CA GLU A 77 -22.88 -10.31 -22.60
C GLU A 77 -21.94 -11.11 -21.68
N ASP A 78 -21.30 -12.16 -22.20
CA ASP A 78 -20.35 -12.98 -21.44
C ASP A 78 -19.07 -12.20 -21.03
N GLU A 79 -18.48 -11.44 -21.96
CA GLU A 79 -17.33 -10.57 -21.65
C GLU A 79 -17.67 -9.46 -20.65
N MET A 80 -18.93 -9.02 -20.63
CA MET A 80 -19.41 -8.01 -19.69
C MET A 80 -19.45 -8.55 -18.25
N ASP A 81 -19.92 -9.78 -18.07
CA ASP A 81 -20.00 -10.43 -16.76
C ASP A 81 -18.59 -10.63 -16.17
N ASP A 82 -17.64 -11.12 -16.98
CA ASP A 82 -16.23 -11.25 -16.57
C ASP A 82 -15.63 -9.91 -16.11
N VAL A 83 -15.94 -8.83 -16.83
CA VAL A 83 -15.43 -7.49 -16.54
C VAL A 83 -16.07 -6.94 -15.25
N ILE A 84 -17.37 -7.18 -15.02
CA ILE A 84 -18.06 -6.81 -13.77
C ILE A 84 -17.50 -7.59 -12.58
N ASP A 85 -17.27 -8.88 -12.73
CA ASP A 85 -16.70 -9.72 -11.67
C ASP A 85 -15.27 -9.27 -11.31
N ASN A 86 -14.44 -8.98 -12.30
CA ASN A 86 -13.11 -8.40 -12.10
C ASN A 86 -13.17 -7.06 -11.34
N TYR A 87 -14.14 -6.19 -11.65
CA TYR A 87 -14.34 -4.94 -10.91
C TYR A 87 -14.74 -5.18 -9.45
N ASN A 88 -15.69 -6.08 -9.23
CA ASN A 88 -16.18 -6.39 -7.88
C ASN A 88 -15.05 -6.98 -7.04
N GLU A 89 -14.24 -7.88 -7.62
CA GLU A 89 -13.06 -8.44 -6.99
C GLU A 89 -12.04 -7.34 -6.68
N ALA A 90 -11.71 -6.46 -7.63
CA ALA A 90 -10.75 -5.38 -7.43
C ALA A 90 -11.20 -4.37 -6.37
N SER A 91 -12.49 -3.99 -6.33
CA SER A 91 -13.04 -3.09 -5.30
C SER A 91 -13.04 -3.74 -3.91
N TYR A 92 -13.44 -5.02 -3.82
CA TYR A 92 -13.36 -5.77 -2.58
C TYR A 92 -11.91 -5.93 -2.10
N TYR A 93 -11.01 -6.22 -3.04
CA TYR A 93 -9.57 -6.32 -2.79
C TYR A 93 -9.01 -5.01 -2.25
N LEU A 94 -9.35 -3.86 -2.88
CA LEU A 94 -8.97 -2.53 -2.40
C LEU A 94 -9.45 -2.31 -0.97
N GLY A 95 -10.72 -2.59 -0.66
CA GLY A 95 -11.26 -2.47 0.70
C GLY A 95 -10.48 -3.32 1.73
N ARG A 96 -10.11 -4.55 1.37
CA ARG A 96 -9.30 -5.43 2.21
C ARG A 96 -7.89 -4.91 2.42
N VAL A 97 -7.28 -4.34 1.38
CA VAL A 97 -5.94 -3.74 1.44
C VAL A 97 -5.97 -2.49 2.32
N LEU A 98 -7.03 -1.68 2.27
CA LEU A 98 -7.20 -0.51 3.14
C LEU A 98 -7.30 -0.90 4.60
N PHE A 99 -8.12 -1.91 4.91
CA PHE A 99 -8.24 -2.41 6.28
C PHE A 99 -6.89 -2.88 6.85
N LYS A 100 -6.10 -3.60 6.06
CA LYS A 100 -4.75 -4.04 6.48
C LYS A 100 -3.74 -2.89 6.50
N GLY A 101 -3.89 -1.95 5.56
CA GLY A 101 -2.98 -0.84 5.33
C GLY A 101 -3.11 0.29 6.35
N GLU A 102 -4.18 0.35 7.13
CA GLU A 102 -4.46 1.40 8.11
C GLU A 102 -3.29 1.65 9.09
N PHE A 103 -2.54 0.59 9.43
CA PHE A 103 -1.40 0.67 10.35
C PHE A 103 -0.04 0.89 9.65
N ILE A 104 -0.01 0.83 8.31
CA ILE A 104 1.22 0.80 7.52
C ILE A 104 1.36 2.09 6.69
N VAL A 105 0.26 2.50 6.06
CA VAL A 105 0.17 3.61 5.11
C VAL A 105 -0.17 4.90 5.84
N HIS A 106 0.28 6.03 5.31
CA HIS A 106 -0.07 7.33 5.84
C HIS A 106 -1.60 7.54 5.91
N LYS A 107 -2.08 8.06 7.04
CA LYS A 107 -3.53 8.28 7.31
C LYS A 107 -4.27 9.02 6.19
N ASP A 108 -3.63 10.02 5.58
CA ASP A 108 -4.24 10.82 4.51
C ASP A 108 -4.46 9.97 3.25
N GLY A 109 -3.57 9.00 3.00
CA GLY A 109 -3.72 8.07 1.90
C GLY A 109 -4.85 7.07 2.16
N ILE A 110 -4.97 6.58 3.38
CA ILE A 110 -6.09 5.73 3.80
C ILE A 110 -7.42 6.47 3.67
N HIS A 111 -7.48 7.74 4.09
CA HIS A 111 -8.70 8.54 3.98
C HIS A 111 -9.12 8.76 2.53
N GLU A 112 -8.19 9.18 1.66
CA GLU A 112 -8.47 9.38 0.22
C GLU A 112 -8.94 8.08 -0.46
N LEU A 113 -8.31 6.95 -0.16
CA LEU A 113 -8.70 5.66 -0.73
C LEU A 113 -10.02 5.14 -0.15
N THR A 114 -10.33 5.46 1.11
CA THR A 114 -11.61 5.12 1.72
C THR A 114 -12.74 5.90 1.05
N ASP A 115 -12.55 7.21 0.85
CA ASP A 115 -13.51 8.06 0.13
C ASP A 115 -13.74 7.55 -1.31
N LEU A 116 -12.66 7.19 -2.00
CA LEU A 116 -12.74 6.58 -3.32
C LEU A 116 -13.51 5.26 -3.28
N ASN A 117 -13.17 4.36 -2.35
CA ASN A 117 -13.81 3.06 -2.24
C ASN A 117 -15.30 3.19 -1.93
N ILE A 118 -15.70 4.13 -1.06
CA ILE A 118 -17.11 4.45 -0.80
C ILE A 118 -17.78 4.93 -2.09
N ALA A 119 -17.17 5.86 -2.82
CA ALA A 119 -17.72 6.35 -4.09
C ALA A 119 -17.89 5.25 -5.15
N LEU A 120 -17.03 4.23 -5.12
CA LEU A 120 -17.07 3.07 -6.03
C LEU A 120 -18.08 1.98 -5.59
N GLN A 121 -18.33 1.81 -4.30
CA GLN A 121 -19.16 0.74 -3.75
C GLN A 121 -20.68 1.06 -3.70
N ILE A 122 -21.10 2.32 -3.78
CA ILE A 122 -22.53 2.68 -3.71
C ILE A 122 -23.24 2.29 -5.01
N LYS A 123 -23.59 1.01 -5.16
CA LYS A 123 -24.37 0.51 -6.30
C LYS A 123 -25.29 -0.63 -5.88
N GLU A 124 -26.60 -0.37 -6.01
CA GLU A 124 -27.63 -1.38 -5.75
C GLU A 124 -27.48 -2.59 -6.69
N PRO A 125 -27.97 -3.78 -6.29
CA PRO A 125 -28.09 -4.91 -7.19
C PRO A 125 -28.84 -4.52 -8.47
N GLY A 126 -28.21 -4.73 -9.64
CA GLY A 126 -28.78 -4.33 -10.93
C GLY A 126 -28.49 -2.88 -11.36
N PHE A 127 -27.77 -2.08 -10.55
CA PHE A 127 -27.28 -0.76 -10.95
C PHE A 127 -26.47 -0.84 -12.24
N TRP A 128 -25.56 -1.81 -12.33
CA TRP A 128 -24.73 -1.97 -13.53
C TRP A 128 -25.60 -2.28 -14.75
N LYS A 129 -26.57 -3.18 -14.61
CA LYS A 129 -27.52 -3.51 -15.69
C LYS A 129 -28.37 -2.30 -16.11
N SER A 130 -28.85 -1.48 -15.16
CA SER A 130 -29.64 -0.29 -15.49
C SER A 130 -28.80 0.83 -16.09
N LEU A 131 -27.57 1.03 -15.60
CA LEU A 131 -26.60 1.95 -16.18
C LEU A 131 -26.24 1.51 -17.61
N LEU A 132 -26.01 0.21 -17.81
CA LEU A 132 -25.66 -0.39 -19.09
C LEU A 132 -26.77 -0.25 -20.13
N LEU A 133 -28.03 -0.19 -19.73
CA LEU A 133 -29.16 0.01 -20.64
C LEU A 133 -29.49 1.49 -20.90
N GLY A 134 -28.83 2.41 -20.18
CA GLY A 134 -29.13 3.85 -20.22
C GLY A 134 -28.32 4.66 -21.24
N ASN A 135 -28.86 5.81 -21.65
CA ASN A 135 -28.19 6.78 -22.53
C ASN A 135 -27.07 7.61 -21.85
N LYS A 136 -26.77 7.37 -20.57
CA LYS A 136 -25.79 8.15 -19.78
C LYS A 136 -24.49 7.40 -19.45
N ARG A 137 -24.28 6.22 -20.05
CA ARG A 137 -23.10 5.35 -19.82
C ARG A 137 -21.77 6.08 -19.94
N TYR A 138 -21.55 6.78 -21.07
CA TYR A 138 -20.29 7.43 -21.37
C TYR A 138 -19.87 8.43 -20.28
N ASN A 139 -20.77 9.33 -19.90
CA ASN A 139 -20.48 10.36 -18.89
C ASN A 139 -20.22 9.75 -17.51
N PHE A 140 -20.94 8.69 -17.16
CA PHE A 140 -20.72 7.98 -15.91
C PHE A 140 -19.31 7.36 -15.85
N TYR A 141 -18.95 6.55 -16.85
CA TYR A 141 -17.65 5.88 -16.86
C TYR A 141 -16.50 6.87 -16.96
N LYS A 142 -16.66 7.95 -17.72
CA LYS A 142 -15.68 9.03 -17.82
C LYS A 142 -15.45 9.71 -16.47
N GLU A 143 -16.51 9.95 -15.70
CA GLU A 143 -16.41 10.60 -14.40
C GLU A 143 -15.78 9.68 -13.35
N GLN A 144 -16.18 8.40 -13.29
CA GLN A 144 -15.55 7.44 -12.38
C GLN A 144 -14.05 7.30 -12.65
N ARG A 145 -13.68 7.21 -13.93
CA ARG A 145 -12.28 7.17 -14.33
C ARG A 145 -11.52 8.44 -13.94
N ARG A 146 -12.16 9.61 -14.05
CA ARG A 146 -11.59 10.88 -13.60
C ARG A 146 -11.31 10.85 -12.10
N LEU A 147 -12.25 10.36 -11.29
CA LEU A 147 -12.08 10.23 -9.84
C LEU A 147 -10.93 9.30 -9.49
N ILE A 148 -10.87 8.10 -10.08
CA ILE A 148 -9.80 7.13 -9.84
C ILE A 148 -8.43 7.72 -10.15
N ARG A 149 -8.30 8.42 -11.29
CA ARG A 149 -7.03 9.07 -11.66
C ARG A 149 -6.61 10.15 -10.67
N LEU A 150 -7.55 11.01 -10.25
CA LEU A 150 -7.27 12.05 -9.26
C LEU A 150 -6.83 11.46 -7.92
N SER A 151 -7.52 10.44 -7.43
CA SER A 151 -7.14 9.75 -6.20
C SER A 151 -5.80 9.03 -6.36
N THR A 152 -5.55 8.38 -7.50
CA THR A 152 -4.25 7.73 -7.80
C THR A 152 -3.10 8.73 -7.76
N ASP A 153 -3.27 9.92 -8.35
CA ASP A 153 -2.23 10.95 -8.35
C ASP A 153 -1.98 11.50 -6.94
N LYS A 154 -3.03 11.72 -6.13
CA LYS A 154 -2.88 12.09 -4.72
C LYS A 154 -2.14 11.02 -3.92
N ILE A 155 -2.51 9.75 -4.10
CA ILE A 155 -1.85 8.62 -3.43
C ILE A 155 -0.40 8.50 -3.85
N ARG A 156 -0.06 8.76 -5.12
CA ARG A 156 1.33 8.83 -5.58
C ARG A 156 2.14 9.90 -4.84
N ILE A 157 1.56 11.09 -4.64
CA ILE A 157 2.21 12.18 -3.89
C ILE A 157 2.43 11.77 -2.42
N ILE A 158 1.39 11.20 -1.79
CA ILE A 158 1.44 10.74 -0.39
C ILE A 158 2.49 9.63 -0.23
N ALA A 159 2.45 8.61 -1.09
CA ALA A 159 3.41 7.50 -1.09
C ALA A 159 4.85 7.99 -1.23
N LYS A 160 5.09 8.93 -2.15
CA LYS A 160 6.43 9.52 -2.34
C LYS A 160 6.93 10.26 -1.11
N SER A 161 6.04 10.86 -0.32
CA SER A 161 6.40 11.52 0.95
C SER A 161 6.64 10.48 2.05
N ASP A 162 5.73 9.53 2.20
CA ASP A 162 5.71 8.52 3.27
C ASP A 162 6.82 7.46 3.16
N LEU A 163 7.33 7.23 1.94
CA LEU A 163 8.48 6.36 1.70
C LEU A 163 9.85 7.03 1.89
N LYS A 164 9.88 8.37 2.03
CA LYS A 164 11.12 9.12 2.33
C LYS A 164 11.39 9.26 3.82
N SER A 165 10.35 9.17 4.66
CA SER A 165 10.45 9.18 6.12
C SER A 165 10.86 7.81 6.68
#